data_AF-X1KEB3-F1
#
_entry.id   AF-X1KEB3-F1
#
_cell.length_a   1.000
_cell.length_b   1.000
_cell.length_c   1.000
_cell.angle_alpha   90.00
_cell.angle_beta   90.00
_cell.angle_gamma   90.00
#
_symmetry.space_group_name_H-M   'P 1'
#
loop_
_entity.id
_entity.type
_entity.pdbx_description
1 polymer ?
#
loop_
_entity_poly.entity_id
_entity_poly.type
_entity_poly.pdbx_seq_one_letter_code
_entity_poly.pdbx_strand_id
1 'polypeptide(L)'
;DMGIFISYARKLFGGINIGLSTKILRQGGGDWHGSGYGFDVGIMYSPTDNLTFATNFQDIHSRVNWDTGASDRFPMNVKLGAAYTIPCPSIESRLTAAFDADIKKHNYDYSAQLSSGSLSFDLHYGAEFVYRNTLAIRAGAYRSHFAAGAGVHIKMFLIDYAFQTHTDLGGSHRISAGVTF
;
A
#
# COMPACT_ATOMS: atom_id res chain seq x y z
N ASP A 1 -8.37 -18.13 -1.97
CA ASP A 1 -7.74 -17.56 -0.75
C ASP A 1 -8.57 -16.44 -0.16
N MET A 2 -8.47 -16.26 1.16
CA MET A 2 -9.19 -15.24 1.94
C MET A 2 -8.28 -14.69 3.03
N GLY A 3 -8.42 -13.39 3.32
CA GLY A 3 -7.78 -12.76 4.47
C GLY A 3 -8.78 -11.88 5.22
N ILE A 4 -8.80 -11.99 6.54
CA ILE A 4 -9.55 -11.10 7.43
C ILE A 4 -8.54 -10.22 8.16
N PHE A 5 -8.79 -8.92 8.16
CA PHE A 5 -7.89 -7.92 8.75
C PHE A 5 -8.64 -7.15 9.83
N ILE A 6 -8.04 -7.04 11.00
CA ILE A 6 -8.55 -6.24 12.11
C ILE A 6 -7.48 -5.20 12.44
N SER A 7 -7.85 -3.93 12.38
CA SER A 7 -6.92 -2.81 12.51
C SER A 7 -7.42 -1.80 13.54
N TYR A 8 -6.48 -1.24 14.30
CA TYR A 8 -6.71 -0.13 15.21
C TYR A 8 -5.64 0.94 15.00
N ALA A 9 -6.04 2.20 15.01
CA ALA A 9 -5.13 3.33 14.90
C ALA A 9 -5.51 4.43 15.89
N ARG A 10 -4.49 5.18 16.34
CA ARG A 10 -4.65 6.26 17.30
C ARG A 10 -3.77 7.46 16.94
N LYS A 11 -4.38 8.65 16.98
CA LYS A 11 -3.66 9.92 16.96
C LYS A 11 -3.03 10.18 18.32
N LEU A 12 -1.74 10.45 18.31
CA LEU A 12 -0.95 10.86 19.46
C LEU A 12 -0.68 12.38 19.38
N PHE A 13 0.23 12.86 20.22
CA PHE A 13 0.64 14.27 20.23
C PHE A 13 1.61 14.59 19.08
N GLY A 14 1.72 15.88 18.75
CA GLY A 14 2.72 16.37 17.80
C GLY A 14 2.59 15.85 16.38
N GLY A 15 1.37 15.58 15.89
CA GLY A 15 1.16 15.10 14.51
C GLY A 15 1.53 13.63 14.27
N ILE A 16 1.80 12.86 15.33
CA ILE A 16 2.12 11.43 15.24
C ILE A 16 0.82 10.62 15.29
N ASN A 17 0.68 9.65 14.39
CA ASN A 17 -0.36 8.62 14.42
C ASN A 17 0.30 7.25 14.41
N ILE A 18 -0.23 6.32 15.21
CA ILE A 18 0.23 4.93 15.24
C ILE A 18 -0.91 3.98 14.90
N GLY A 19 -0.60 2.85 14.28
CA GLY A 19 -1.56 1.83 13.91
C GLY A 19 -1.00 0.42 14.08
N LEU A 20 -1.88 -0.51 14.39
CA LEU A 20 -1.60 -1.94 14.48
C LEU A 20 -2.66 -2.68 13.68
N SER A 21 -2.26 -3.69 12.92
CA SER A 21 -3.19 -4.58 12.21
C SER A 21 -2.84 -6.04 12.47
N THR A 22 -3.86 -6.86 12.65
CA THR A 22 -3.76 -8.33 12.68
C THR A 22 -4.41 -8.90 11.44
N LYS A 23 -3.74 -9.84 10.78
CA LYS A 23 -4.20 -10.57 9.61
C LYS A 23 -4.51 -12.00 10.01
N ILE A 24 -5.65 -12.52 9.57
CA ILE A 24 -6.03 -13.93 9.66
C ILE A 24 -6.14 -14.42 8.22
N LEU A 25 -5.31 -15.38 7.83
CA LEU A 25 -5.14 -15.81 6.46
C LEU A 25 -5.67 -17.23 6.29
N ARG A 26 -6.37 -17.48 5.18
CA ARG A 26 -6.75 -18.81 4.74
C ARG A 26 -6.43 -18.95 3.26
N GLN A 27 -5.53 -19.88 2.94
CA GLN A 27 -5.08 -20.14 1.58
C GLN A 27 -5.45 -21.57 1.19
N GLY A 28 -5.65 -21.80 -0.11
CA GLY A 28 -5.89 -23.15 -0.61
C GLY A 28 -5.90 -23.23 -2.13
N GLY A 29 -5.56 -24.41 -2.63
CA GLY A 29 -5.55 -24.72 -4.06
C GLY A 29 -5.56 -26.23 -4.28
N GLY A 30 -6.53 -26.72 -5.05
CA GLY A 30 -6.80 -28.16 -5.16
C GLY A 30 -7.27 -28.72 -3.81
N ASP A 31 -6.63 -29.80 -3.35
CA ASP A 31 -6.97 -30.49 -2.10
C ASP A 31 -6.25 -29.93 -0.86
N TRP A 32 -5.35 -28.96 -1.02
CA TRP A 32 -4.51 -28.44 0.06
C TRP A 32 -5.06 -27.15 0.64
N HIS A 33 -5.06 -27.04 1.96
CA HIS A 33 -5.48 -25.85 2.67
C HIS A 33 -4.54 -25.44 3.80
N GLY A 34 -4.29 -24.14 3.88
CA GLY A 34 -3.45 -23.51 4.89
C GLY A 34 -4.19 -22.43 5.66
N SER A 35 -3.85 -22.29 6.94
CA SER A 35 -4.33 -21.20 7.79
C SER A 35 -3.16 -20.50 8.45
N GLY A 36 -3.29 -19.20 8.66
CA GLY A 36 -2.17 -18.37 9.07
C GLY A 36 -2.59 -17.08 9.72
N TYR A 37 -1.58 -16.34 10.15
CA TYR A 37 -1.74 -15.03 10.75
C TYR A 37 -0.53 -14.16 10.45
N GLY A 38 -0.66 -12.85 10.66
CA GLY A 38 0.44 -11.89 10.57
C GLY A 38 0.09 -10.58 11.25
N PHE A 39 1.10 -9.78 11.56
CA PHE A 39 0.93 -8.50 12.23
C PHE A 39 1.63 -7.38 11.47
N ASP A 40 1.00 -6.21 11.41
CA ASP A 40 1.59 -5.00 10.83
C ASP A 40 1.57 -3.87 11.86
N VAL A 41 2.63 -3.05 11.89
CA VAL A 41 2.71 -1.84 12.72
C VAL A 41 3.05 -0.64 11.83
N GLY A 42 2.21 0.39 11.88
CA GLY A 42 2.38 1.62 11.12
C GLY A 42 2.58 2.85 12.01
N ILE A 43 3.43 3.76 11.57
CA ILE A 43 3.63 5.07 12.18
C ILE A 43 3.54 6.12 11.07
N MET A 44 2.81 7.20 11.32
CA MET A 44 2.70 8.34 10.43
C MET A 44 2.99 9.62 11.21
N TYR A 45 3.79 10.51 10.65
CA TYR A 45 4.17 11.78 11.26
C TYR A 45 3.92 12.93 10.28
N SER A 46 3.05 13.85 10.68
CA SER A 46 2.70 15.03 9.90
C SER A 46 3.17 16.29 10.63
N PRO A 47 4.41 16.78 10.37
CA PRO A 47 4.95 17.98 11.01
C PRO A 47 4.19 19.25 10.59
N THR A 48 3.55 19.23 9.41
CA THR A 48 2.68 20.29 8.89
C THR A 48 1.45 19.65 8.24
N ASP A 49 0.46 20.46 7.87
CA ASP A 49 -0.72 19.97 7.16
C ASP A 49 -0.42 19.47 5.73
N ASN A 50 0.76 19.82 5.20
CA ASN A 50 1.15 19.53 3.82
C ASN A 50 2.17 18.40 3.72
N LEU A 51 2.93 18.11 4.77
CA LEU A 51 4.02 17.15 4.75
C LEU A 51 3.69 15.97 5.65
N THR A 52 3.84 14.75 5.12
CA THR A 52 3.65 13.53 5.89
C THR A 52 4.78 12.55 5.62
N PHE A 53 5.31 11.96 6.69
CA PHE A 53 6.21 10.81 6.63
C PHE A 53 5.50 9.60 7.20
N ALA A 54 5.80 8.42 6.67
CA ALA A 54 5.23 7.18 7.15
C ALA A 54 6.27 6.06 7.17
N THR A 55 6.11 5.15 8.13
CA THR A 55 6.83 3.90 8.19
C THR A 55 5.85 2.79 8.50
N ASN A 56 5.91 1.70 7.76
CA ASN A 56 5.07 0.53 7.97
C ASN A 56 5.94 -0.73 8.04
N PHE A 57 5.86 -1.45 9.15
CA PHE A 57 6.47 -2.75 9.35
C PHE A 57 5.41 -3.80 9.08
N GLN A 58 5.51 -4.47 7.94
CA GLN A 58 4.55 -5.48 7.49
C GLN A 58 5.06 -6.89 7.76
N ASP A 59 4.10 -7.78 8.00
CA ASP A 59 4.32 -9.23 8.13
C ASP A 59 5.27 -9.59 9.29
N ILE A 60 5.17 -8.82 10.38
CA ILE A 60 5.80 -9.13 11.66
C ILE A 60 5.24 -10.48 12.12
N HIS A 61 6.11 -11.49 12.20
CA HIS A 61 5.76 -12.85 12.58
C HIS A 61 4.63 -13.47 11.75
N SER A 62 4.64 -13.25 10.43
CA SER A 62 3.60 -13.77 9.54
C SER A 62 3.90 -15.20 9.06
N ARG A 63 2.91 -16.09 9.15
CA ARG A 63 3.05 -17.53 8.83
C ARG A 63 1.74 -18.15 8.36
N VAL A 64 1.83 -19.09 7.43
CA VAL A 64 0.77 -20.05 7.10
C VAL A 64 1.24 -21.47 7.43
N ASN A 65 0.37 -22.26 8.06
CA ASN A 65 0.55 -23.69 8.29
C ASN A 65 -0.40 -24.46 7.39
N TRP A 66 0.14 -25.46 6.70
CA TRP A 66 -0.60 -26.31 5.78
C TRP A 66 -0.98 -27.64 6.43
N ASP A 67 -2.07 -28.21 5.95
CA ASP A 67 -2.51 -29.58 6.25
C ASP A 67 -1.49 -30.67 5.86
N THR A 68 -0.64 -30.41 4.88
CA THR A 68 0.51 -31.25 4.50
C THR A 68 1.57 -31.38 5.59
N GLY A 69 1.52 -30.55 6.63
CA GLY A 69 2.57 -30.40 7.65
C GLY A 69 3.66 -29.39 7.27
N ALA A 70 3.61 -28.81 6.06
CA ALA A 70 4.49 -27.71 5.67
C ALA A 70 4.08 -26.38 6.34
N SER A 71 5.02 -25.43 6.40
CA SER A 71 4.76 -24.08 6.89
C SER A 71 5.56 -23.04 6.12
N ASP A 72 4.86 -22.01 5.67
CA ASP A 72 5.44 -20.87 4.98
C ASP A 72 5.51 -19.67 5.92
N ARG A 73 6.63 -18.95 5.87
CA ARG A 73 6.79 -17.67 6.55
C ARG A 73 6.91 -16.56 5.53
N PHE A 74 6.12 -15.51 5.70
CA PHE A 74 6.26 -14.32 4.87
C PHE A 74 7.45 -13.49 5.38
N PRO A 75 8.33 -13.03 4.48
CA PRO A 75 9.44 -12.17 4.89
C PRO A 75 8.90 -10.82 5.36
N MET A 76 9.47 -10.32 6.46
CA MET A 76 9.15 -8.98 6.94
C MET A 76 9.51 -7.93 5.88
N ASN A 77 8.60 -6.98 5.65
CA ASN A 77 8.79 -5.84 4.77
C ASN A 77 8.73 -4.54 5.56
N VAL A 78 9.68 -3.64 5.34
CA VAL A 78 9.66 -2.30 5.92
C VAL A 78 9.42 -1.30 4.80
N LYS A 79 8.32 -0.58 4.87
CA LYS A 79 7.97 0.45 3.91
C LYS A 79 8.19 1.84 4.51
N LEU A 80 8.97 2.68 3.84
CA LEU A 80 9.21 4.08 4.19
C LEU A 80 8.56 4.97 3.16
N GLY A 81 7.82 6.00 3.57
CA GLY A 81 7.11 6.88 2.65
C GLY A 81 7.14 8.35 3.06
N ALA A 82 7.04 9.22 2.07
CA ALA A 82 6.87 10.65 2.23
C ALA A 82 5.83 11.17 1.24
N ALA A 83 5.01 12.12 1.66
CA ALA A 83 4.04 12.79 0.80
C ALA A 83 4.03 14.30 1.07
N TYR A 84 3.91 15.08 0.01
CA TYR A 84 3.76 16.53 0.08
C TYR A 84 2.55 17.01 -0.73
N THR A 85 1.65 17.73 -0.08
CA THR A 85 0.42 18.26 -0.67
C THR A 85 0.52 19.76 -0.89
N ILE A 86 0.42 20.18 -2.14
CA ILE A 86 0.34 21.57 -2.58
C ILE A 86 -1.14 21.96 -2.70
N PRO A 87 -1.66 22.85 -1.84
CA PRO A 87 -3.02 23.33 -1.97
C PRO A 87 -3.12 24.35 -3.11
N CYS A 88 -4.17 24.25 -3.92
CA CYS A 88 -4.49 25.17 -5.01
C CYS A 88 -5.86 25.82 -4.73
N PRO A 89 -5.94 26.77 -3.78
CA PRO A 89 -7.21 27.30 -3.29
C PRO A 89 -8.00 28.05 -4.39
N SER A 90 -7.33 28.68 -5.35
CA SER A 90 -7.98 29.42 -6.45
C SER A 90 -8.91 28.58 -7.32
N ILE A 91 -8.74 27.25 -7.30
CA ILE A 91 -9.56 26.29 -8.03
C ILE A 91 -10.11 25.19 -7.11
N GLU A 92 -10.10 25.42 -5.79
CA GLU A 92 -10.55 24.46 -4.77
C GLU A 92 -9.96 23.06 -4.98
N SER A 93 -8.66 23.00 -5.29
CA SER A 93 -7.99 21.76 -5.66
C SER A 93 -6.73 21.53 -4.83
N ARG A 94 -6.16 20.33 -4.92
CA ARG A 94 -4.87 19.99 -4.32
C ARG A 94 -4.09 19.05 -5.22
N LEU A 95 -2.77 19.19 -5.20
CA LEU A 95 -1.82 18.28 -5.83
C LEU A 95 -0.97 17.61 -4.74
N THR A 96 -0.99 16.30 -4.64
CA THR A 96 -0.16 15.54 -3.71
C THR A 96 0.88 14.76 -4.49
N ALA A 97 2.16 14.94 -4.17
CA ALA A 97 3.24 14.08 -4.64
C ALA A 97 3.63 13.12 -3.51
N ALA A 98 3.87 11.86 -3.84
CA ALA A 98 4.26 10.82 -2.89
C ALA A 98 5.43 10.00 -3.42
N PHE A 99 6.29 9.58 -2.50
CA PHE A 99 7.41 8.69 -2.74
C PHE A 99 7.44 7.65 -1.63
N ASP A 100 7.74 6.40 -1.97
CA ASP A 100 7.95 5.35 -0.99
C ASP A 100 9.00 4.33 -1.43
N ALA A 101 9.55 3.61 -0.46
CA ALA A 101 10.54 2.59 -0.63
C ALA A 101 10.15 1.35 0.19
N ASP A 102 10.06 0.21 -0.47
CA ASP A 102 9.92 -1.10 0.17
C ASP A 102 11.32 -1.70 0.40
N ILE A 103 11.55 -2.14 1.64
CA ILE A 103 12.80 -2.73 2.11
C ILE A 103 12.48 -4.15 2.59
N LYS A 104 12.83 -5.14 1.78
CA LYS A 104 12.57 -6.55 2.09
C LYS A 104 13.88 -7.29 2.31
N LYS A 105 13.93 -8.10 3.37
CA LYS A 105 15.04 -9.01 3.60
C LYS A 105 14.75 -10.34 2.90
N HIS A 106 15.53 -10.66 1.86
CA HIS A 106 15.44 -11.91 1.12
C HIS A 106 16.68 -12.76 1.34
N ASN A 107 16.50 -14.08 1.44
CA ASN A 107 17.58 -15.07 1.40
C ASN A 107 17.77 -15.69 0.00
N TYR A 108 16.96 -15.31 -1.00
CA TYR A 108 17.05 -15.82 -2.37
C TYR A 108 16.81 -14.71 -3.41
N ASP A 109 17.60 -14.74 -4.47
CA ASP A 109 17.66 -13.75 -5.56
C ASP A 109 16.31 -13.53 -6.22
N TYR A 110 15.76 -12.32 -6.07
CA TYR A 110 14.68 -11.84 -6.92
C TYR A 110 14.96 -10.40 -7.32
N SER A 111 14.57 -10.07 -8.56
CA SER A 111 14.73 -8.78 -9.20
C SER A 111 14.38 -7.65 -8.22
N ALA A 112 15.31 -6.77 -7.92
CA ALA A 112 15.16 -5.58 -7.06
C ALA A 112 15.71 -4.37 -7.81
N GLN A 113 15.23 -3.14 -7.56
CA GLN A 113 15.82 -1.94 -8.20
C GLN A 113 17.24 -1.69 -7.72
N LEU A 114 17.46 -1.88 -6.41
CA LEU A 114 18.78 -1.88 -5.80
C LEU A 114 18.85 -3.10 -4.88
N SER A 115 19.88 -3.93 -5.07
CA SER A 115 20.22 -5.00 -4.14
C SER A 115 21.57 -4.69 -3.49
N SER A 116 21.62 -4.80 -2.17
CA SER A 116 22.87 -4.76 -1.41
C SER A 116 22.89 -5.99 -0.50
N GLY A 117 23.55 -7.04 -0.97
CA GLY A 117 23.52 -8.35 -0.32
C GLY A 117 22.10 -8.94 -0.23
N SER A 118 21.64 -9.26 0.98
CA SER A 118 20.33 -9.87 1.27
C SER A 118 19.15 -8.88 1.35
N LEU A 119 19.35 -7.62 0.95
CA LEU A 119 18.36 -6.56 1.09
C LEU A 119 17.96 -6.03 -0.30
N SER A 120 16.65 -6.06 -0.59
CA SER A 120 16.07 -5.51 -1.81
C SER A 120 15.36 -4.19 -1.52
N PHE A 121 15.64 -3.18 -2.34
CA PHE A 121 14.99 -1.87 -2.28
C PHE A 121 14.17 -1.61 -3.53
N ASP A 122 12.95 -1.12 -3.30
CA ASP A 122 11.91 -1.01 -4.29
C ASP A 122 11.22 0.35 -4.19
N LEU A 123 11.55 1.25 -5.11
CA LEU A 123 11.12 2.64 -5.09
C LEU A 123 9.84 2.87 -5.89
N HIS A 124 8.85 3.49 -5.26
CA HIS A 124 7.61 3.94 -5.88
C HIS A 124 7.52 5.46 -5.82
N TYR A 125 6.91 6.05 -6.84
CA TYR A 125 6.60 7.48 -6.85
C TYR A 125 5.30 7.72 -7.59
N GLY A 126 4.58 8.76 -7.19
CA GLY A 126 3.33 9.11 -7.83
C GLY A 126 2.81 10.48 -7.44
N ALA A 127 1.78 10.91 -8.14
CA ALA A 127 1.08 12.15 -7.90
C ALA A 127 -0.44 11.95 -8.00
N GLU A 128 -1.17 12.68 -7.18
CA GLU A 128 -2.62 12.78 -7.19
C GLU A 128 -3.03 14.24 -7.33
N PHE A 129 -3.85 14.55 -8.33
CA PHE A 129 -4.53 15.83 -8.43
C PHE A 129 -6.01 15.63 -8.12
N VAL A 130 -6.53 16.36 -7.13
CA VAL A 130 -7.95 16.33 -6.76
C VAL A 130 -8.58 17.69 -7.04
N TYR A 131 -9.57 17.70 -7.94
CA TYR A 131 -10.38 18.84 -8.30
C TYR A 131 -11.68 18.89 -7.50
N ARG A 132 -11.89 19.96 -6.74
CA ARG A 132 -13.12 20.24 -5.96
C ARG A 132 -13.58 19.07 -5.08
N ASN A 133 -12.64 18.31 -4.55
CA ASN A 133 -12.89 17.10 -3.77
C ASN A 133 -13.84 16.07 -4.43
N THR A 134 -14.00 16.15 -5.76
CA THR A 134 -14.98 15.40 -6.55
C THR A 134 -14.29 14.52 -7.57
N LEU A 135 -13.31 15.06 -8.29
CA LEU A 135 -12.58 14.34 -9.34
C LEU A 135 -11.13 14.18 -8.92
N ALA A 136 -10.62 12.96 -8.96
CA ALA A 136 -9.21 12.65 -8.70
C ALA A 136 -8.57 12.08 -9.96
N ILE A 137 -7.37 12.54 -10.31
CA ILE A 137 -6.53 11.94 -11.34
C ILE A 137 -5.22 11.55 -10.68
N ARG A 138 -4.76 10.33 -10.95
CA ARG A 138 -3.58 9.73 -10.33
C ARG A 138 -2.66 9.18 -11.41
N ALA A 139 -1.37 9.37 -11.21
CA ALA A 139 -0.33 8.70 -11.97
C ALA A 139 0.80 8.30 -11.04
N GLY A 140 1.43 7.17 -11.33
CA GLY A 140 2.57 6.70 -10.56
C GLY A 140 3.37 5.68 -11.33
N ALA A 141 4.56 5.40 -10.86
CA ALA A 141 5.39 4.36 -11.41
C ALA A 141 6.15 3.65 -10.30
N TYR A 142 6.50 2.43 -10.61
CA TYR A 142 7.30 1.55 -9.80
C TYR A 142 8.10 0.65 -10.73
N ARG A 143 9.43 0.63 -10.59
CA ARG A 143 10.32 -0.10 -11.51
C ARG A 143 10.06 0.30 -12.96
N SER A 144 9.57 -0.64 -13.77
CA SER A 144 9.21 -0.47 -15.18
C SER A 144 7.69 -0.43 -15.39
N HIS A 145 6.91 -0.48 -14.31
CA HIS A 145 5.46 -0.50 -14.32
C HIS A 145 4.93 0.91 -14.10
N PHE A 146 4.11 1.38 -15.04
CA PHE A 146 3.42 2.65 -14.96
C PHE A 146 1.96 2.40 -14.59
N ALA A 147 1.40 3.27 -13.76
CA ALA A 147 0.00 3.25 -13.40
C ALA A 147 -0.64 4.63 -13.59
N ALA A 148 -1.86 4.64 -14.09
CA ALA A 148 -2.70 5.81 -14.19
C ALA A 148 -4.10 5.46 -13.68
N GLY A 149 -4.79 6.42 -13.07
CA GLY A 149 -6.12 6.20 -12.54
C GLY A 149 -6.93 7.46 -12.45
N ALA A 150 -8.24 7.28 -12.34
CA ALA A 150 -9.20 8.35 -12.13
C ALA A 150 -10.22 7.91 -11.08
N GLY A 151 -10.66 8.85 -10.27
CA GLY A 151 -11.63 8.64 -9.20
C GLY A 151 -12.70 9.72 -9.22
N VAL A 152 -13.91 9.33 -8.84
CA VAL A 152 -15.06 10.22 -8.73
C VAL A 152 -15.68 10.02 -7.35
N HIS A 153 -15.90 11.12 -6.64
CA HIS A 153 -16.56 11.17 -5.35
C HIS A 153 -17.84 12.00 -5.48
N ILE A 154 -18.99 11.34 -5.38
CA ILE A 154 -20.30 11.98 -5.47
C ILE A 154 -21.10 11.62 -4.22
N LYS A 155 -21.34 12.62 -3.37
CA LYS A 155 -22.05 12.47 -2.09
C LYS A 155 -21.38 11.41 -1.21
N MET A 156 -22.03 10.26 -1.03
CA MET A 156 -21.54 9.13 -0.25
C MET A 156 -20.78 8.10 -1.09
N PHE A 157 -20.79 8.21 -2.42
CA PHE A 157 -20.23 7.18 -3.30
C PHE A 157 -18.86 7.57 -3.82
N LEU A 158 -17.92 6.63 -3.75
CA LEU A 158 -16.60 6.72 -4.34
C LEU A 158 -16.48 5.64 -5.41
N ILE A 159 -16.01 6.02 -6.60
CA ILE A 159 -15.72 5.08 -7.68
C ILE A 159 -14.33 5.40 -8.20
N ASP A 160 -13.45 4.42 -8.21
CA ASP A 160 -12.09 4.56 -8.73
C ASP A 160 -11.84 3.52 -9.83
N TYR A 161 -11.11 3.98 -10.84
CA TYR A 161 -10.59 3.17 -11.93
C TYR A 161 -9.08 3.35 -11.99
N ALA A 162 -8.35 2.24 -12.15
CA ALA A 162 -6.92 2.24 -12.34
C ALA A 162 -6.51 1.32 -13.49
N PHE A 163 -5.54 1.78 -14.26
CA PHE A 163 -4.82 1.03 -15.26
C PHE A 163 -3.36 0.91 -14.84
N GLN A 164 -2.80 -0.29 -14.93
CA GLN A 164 -1.39 -0.55 -14.62
C GLN A 164 -0.78 -1.35 -15.77
N THR A 165 0.35 -0.89 -16.29
CA THR A 165 1.11 -1.64 -17.30
C THR A 165 1.85 -2.78 -16.64
N HIS A 166 1.95 -3.90 -17.36
CA HIS A 166 2.81 -5.02 -16.99
C HIS A 166 3.69 -5.36 -18.18
N THR A 167 4.96 -5.64 -17.91
CA THR A 167 5.96 -6.06 -18.91
C THR A 167 5.57 -7.31 -19.69
N ASP A 168 4.94 -8.30 -19.03
CA ASP A 168 4.82 -9.66 -19.60
C ASP A 168 3.37 -10.13 -19.80
N LEU A 169 2.39 -9.54 -19.10
CA LEU A 169 1.00 -10.00 -19.04
C LEU A 169 -0.03 -9.03 -19.67
N GLY A 170 0.44 -7.98 -20.33
CA GLY A 170 -0.41 -6.89 -20.81
C GLY A 170 -0.91 -5.98 -19.68
N GLY A 171 -1.66 -4.93 -20.04
CA GLY A 171 -2.18 -3.97 -19.07
C GLY A 171 -3.29 -4.56 -18.20
N SER A 172 -3.27 -4.26 -16.89
CA SER A 172 -4.31 -4.65 -15.94
C SER A 172 -5.25 -3.47 -15.66
N HIS A 173 -6.55 -3.76 -15.61
CA HIS A 173 -7.59 -2.81 -15.25
C HIS A 173 -8.17 -3.18 -13.88
N ARG A 174 -8.33 -2.19 -13.00
CA ARG A 174 -8.89 -2.36 -11.65
C ARG A 174 -10.01 -1.35 -11.44
N ILE A 175 -11.12 -1.80 -10.89
CA ILE A 175 -12.28 -0.98 -10.55
C ILE A 175 -12.57 -1.20 -9.07
N SER A 176 -12.77 -0.11 -8.33
CA SER A 176 -13.21 -0.16 -6.94
C SER A 176 -14.36 0.81 -6.70
N ALA A 177 -15.23 0.48 -5.76
CA ALA A 177 -16.31 1.33 -5.30
C ALA A 177 -16.36 1.34 -3.78
N GLY A 178 -16.72 2.47 -3.20
CA GLY A 178 -16.81 2.68 -1.75
C GLY A 178 -17.99 3.56 -1.38
N VAL A 179 -18.39 3.45 -0.10
CA VAL A 179 -19.45 4.28 0.50
C VAL A 179 -18.93 4.92 1.77
N THR A 180 -19.16 6.23 1.92
CA THR A 180 -18.83 7.03 3.12
C THR A 180 -20.09 7.46 3.86
N PHE A 181 -20.04 7.42 5.20
CA PHE A 181 -21.13 7.76 6.11
C PHE A 181 -20.71 8.82 7.13
#